data_AF-A0A954GC23-F1
#
_entry.id   AF-A0A954GC23-F1
#
_cell.length_a   1.000
_cell.length_b   1.000
_cell.length_c   1.000
_cell.angle_alpha   90.00
_cell.angle_beta   90.00
_cell.angle_gamma   90.00
#
_symmetry.space_group_name_H-M   'P 1'
#
loop_
_entity.id
_entity.type
_entity.pdbx_description
1 polymer ?
#
loop_
_entity_poly.entity_id
_entity_poly.type
_entity_poly.pdbx_seq_one_letter_code
_entity_poly.pdbx_strand_id
1 'polypeptide(L)'
;MIDLVCEFELPMATAEGTPDIAGGYMGIAASSHLPPSQHFLGIHASSLREDAKTDILWCGDCGEPGCWPLLTRITVNDDCVIWSEFEQPHRTARSKKTPWVYDCFGPFEFDRTQYELSLVNAAKKS
;
A
#
# COMPACT_ATOMS: atom_id res chain seq x y z
N MET A 1 9.03 2.81 4.09
CA MET A 1 7.73 2.94 3.38
C MET A 1 6.78 3.84 4.15
N ILE A 2 6.40 3.50 5.39
CA ILE A 2 5.50 4.34 6.21
C ILE A 2 6.03 5.78 6.33
N ASP A 3 7.33 5.97 6.54
CA ASP A 3 7.92 7.32 6.62
C ASP A 3 7.74 8.13 5.33
N LEU A 4 7.88 7.49 4.16
CA LEU A 4 7.66 8.15 2.86
C LEU A 4 6.20 8.54 2.68
N VAL A 5 5.28 7.65 3.06
CA VAL A 5 3.83 7.92 3.03
C VAL A 5 3.49 9.08 3.95
N CYS A 6 4.02 9.07 5.18
CA CYS A 6 3.82 10.12 6.17
C CYS A 6 4.24 11.49 5.64
N GLU A 7 5.46 11.59 5.10
CA GLU A 7 5.98 12.83 4.52
C GLU A 7 5.10 13.33 3.36
N PHE A 8 4.67 12.42 2.48
CA PHE A 8 3.84 12.77 1.32
C PHE A 8 2.42 13.22 1.72
N GLU A 9 1.83 12.59 2.73
CA GLU A 9 0.46 12.87 3.17
C GLU A 9 0.33 14.09 4.08
N LEU A 10 1.42 14.48 4.75
CA LEU A 10 1.42 15.56 5.74
C LEU A 10 0.81 16.88 5.22
N PRO A 11 1.09 17.35 3.99
CA PRO A 11 0.45 18.56 3.47
C PRO A 11 -1.08 18.42 3.33
N MET A 12 -1.55 17.25 2.89
CA MET A 12 -2.99 16.99 2.73
C MET A 12 -3.68 16.83 4.08
N ALA A 13 -3.06 16.12 5.02
CA ALA A 13 -3.52 15.98 6.39
C ALA A 13 -3.59 17.33 7.12
N THR A 14 -2.60 18.19 6.92
CA THR A 14 -2.56 19.55 7.44
C THR A 14 -3.67 20.41 6.85
N ALA A 15 -3.93 20.31 5.54
CA ALA A 15 -5.02 21.03 4.88
C ALA A 15 -6.42 20.62 5.38
N GLU A 16 -6.57 19.37 5.86
CA GLU A 16 -7.79 18.89 6.53
C GLU A 16 -7.89 19.29 8.01
N GLY A 17 -6.84 19.88 8.59
CA GLY A 17 -6.79 20.29 9.99
C GLY A 17 -6.45 19.16 10.97
N THR A 18 -5.98 18.02 10.48
CA THR A 18 -5.66 16.84 11.29
C THR A 18 -4.32 16.24 10.85
N PRO A 19 -3.18 16.89 11.13
CA PRO A 19 -1.86 16.46 10.64
C PRO A 19 -1.46 15.07 11.12
N ASP A 20 -1.90 14.65 12.31
CA ASP A 20 -1.52 13.38 12.95
C ASP A 20 -2.00 12.11 12.22
N ILE A 21 -2.91 12.25 11.24
CA ILE A 21 -3.40 11.12 10.44
C ILE A 21 -2.44 10.75 9.30
N ALA A 22 -1.47 11.62 8.98
CA ALA A 22 -0.49 11.36 7.93
C ALA A 22 0.38 10.16 8.32
N GLY A 23 0.47 9.16 7.45
CA GLY A 23 1.23 7.96 7.74
C GLY A 23 0.65 7.13 8.90
N GLY A 24 -0.61 7.32 9.27
CA GLY A 24 -1.35 6.62 10.35
C GLY A 24 -1.60 5.13 10.05
N TYR A 25 -0.55 4.44 9.64
CA TYR A 25 -0.56 3.09 9.11
C TYR A 25 0.37 2.16 9.89
N MET A 26 0.14 0.86 9.74
CA MET A 26 1.05 -0.20 10.16
C MET A 26 1.31 -1.19 9.03
N GLY A 27 2.41 -1.94 9.17
CA GLY A 27 2.72 -3.04 8.26
C GLY A 27 1.70 -4.17 8.38
N ILE A 28 1.46 -4.86 7.26
CA ILE A 28 0.53 -5.98 7.20
C ILE A 28 1.17 -7.23 7.83
N ALA A 29 0.36 -8.04 8.50
CA ALA A 29 0.81 -9.28 9.13
C ALA A 29 1.42 -10.27 8.12
N ALA A 30 2.66 -10.66 8.40
CA ALA A 30 3.45 -11.50 7.53
C ALA A 30 2.88 -12.90 7.29
N SER A 31 2.26 -13.51 8.31
CA SER A 31 1.82 -14.91 8.30
C SER A 31 0.76 -15.24 7.24
N SER A 32 0.04 -14.24 6.71
CA SER A 32 -1.00 -14.40 5.70
C SER A 32 -0.70 -13.73 4.35
N HIS A 33 0.28 -12.82 4.30
CA HIS A 33 0.52 -11.97 3.10
C HIS A 33 1.93 -12.15 2.51
N LEU A 34 2.85 -12.79 3.22
CA LEU A 34 4.15 -13.19 2.68
C LEU A 34 4.11 -14.61 2.10
N PRO A 35 5.13 -15.02 1.32
CA PRO A 35 5.19 -16.36 0.74
C PRO A 35 4.84 -17.46 1.76
N PRO A 36 3.96 -18.42 1.38
CA PRO A 36 3.55 -18.77 0.01
C PRO A 36 2.46 -17.87 -0.60
N SER A 37 1.95 -16.86 0.12
CA SER A 37 1.05 -15.86 -0.46
C SER A 37 1.75 -15.06 -1.57
N GLN A 38 0.99 -14.67 -2.59
CA GLN A 38 1.43 -13.84 -3.70
C GLN A 38 0.86 -12.41 -3.63
N HIS A 39 0.42 -11.99 -2.44
CA HIS A 39 -0.21 -10.69 -2.19
C HIS A 39 0.65 -9.53 -2.70
N PHE A 40 1.92 -9.49 -2.29
CA PHE A 40 2.89 -8.49 -2.72
C PHE A 40 3.40 -8.69 -4.17
N LEU A 41 2.84 -9.63 -4.93
CA LEU A 41 3.01 -9.76 -6.37
C LEU A 41 1.74 -9.35 -7.14
N GLY A 42 0.77 -8.70 -6.47
CA GLY A 42 -0.49 -8.26 -7.06
C GLY A 42 -1.49 -9.38 -7.31
N ILE A 43 -1.23 -10.60 -6.85
CA ILE A 43 -2.10 -11.76 -7.06
C ILE A 43 -3.01 -11.93 -5.85
N HIS A 44 -4.31 -11.73 -6.07
CA HIS A 44 -5.34 -11.86 -5.05
C HIS A 44 -6.16 -13.14 -5.25
N ALA A 45 -6.45 -13.85 -4.16
CA ALA A 45 -7.28 -15.06 -4.18
C ALA A 45 -8.72 -14.80 -4.68
N SER A 46 -9.19 -13.55 -4.62
CA SER A 46 -10.49 -13.09 -5.15
C SER A 46 -10.30 -12.20 -6.37
N SER A 47 -9.81 -12.77 -7.48
CA SER A 47 -9.57 -12.10 -8.77
C SER A 47 -10.87 -11.69 -9.52
N LEU A 48 -11.88 -11.18 -8.82
CA LEU A 48 -13.14 -10.72 -9.42
C LEU A 48 -13.07 -9.31 -10.01
N ARG A 49 -11.92 -8.62 -9.91
CA ARG A 49 -11.69 -7.30 -10.52
C ARG A 49 -10.30 -7.27 -11.14
N GLU A 50 -10.22 -7.13 -12.46
CA GLU A 50 -8.98 -6.93 -13.23
C GLU A 50 -8.21 -5.65 -12.83
N ASP A 51 -8.88 -4.72 -12.12
CA ASP A 51 -8.32 -3.47 -11.58
C ASP A 51 -8.11 -3.49 -10.05
N ALA A 52 -8.00 -4.67 -9.43
CA ALA A 52 -7.80 -4.75 -7.98
C ALA A 52 -6.41 -4.21 -7.58
N LYS A 53 -6.40 -3.09 -6.85
CA LYS A 53 -5.22 -2.63 -6.12
C LYS A 53 -5.00 -3.48 -4.87
N THR A 54 -3.73 -3.68 -4.53
CA THR A 54 -3.26 -4.41 -3.36
C THR A 54 -3.13 -3.46 -2.17
N ASP A 55 -3.70 -3.82 -1.02
CA ASP A 55 -3.39 -3.16 0.24
C ASP A 55 -1.98 -3.52 0.71
N ILE A 56 -1.16 -2.50 0.94
CA ILE A 56 0.24 -2.66 1.36
C ILE A 56 0.50 -2.19 2.79
N LEU A 57 -0.43 -1.42 3.35
CA LEU A 57 -0.44 -0.97 4.73
C LEU A 57 -1.87 -0.96 5.27
N TRP A 58 -2.03 -1.22 6.56
CA TRP A 58 -3.31 -1.18 7.27
C TRP A 58 -3.38 -0.03 8.24
N CYS A 59 -4.58 0.26 8.74
CA CYS A 59 -4.80 1.28 9.77
C CYS A 59 -3.96 0.97 11.01
N GLY A 60 -3.16 1.94 11.46
CA GLY A 60 -2.30 1.79 12.63
C GLY A 60 -3.06 1.65 13.96
N ASP A 61 -4.30 2.17 14.02
CA ASP A 61 -5.09 2.21 15.27
C ASP A 61 -5.85 0.91 15.53
N CYS A 62 -6.55 0.38 14.53
CA CYS A 62 -7.39 -0.81 14.70
C CYS A 62 -6.74 -2.10 14.20
N GLY A 63 -5.77 -2.02 13.29
CA GLY A 63 -5.15 -3.18 12.65
C GLY A 63 -6.12 -4.04 11.82
N GLU A 64 -7.36 -3.58 11.61
CA GLU A 64 -8.40 -4.32 10.89
C GLU A 64 -8.22 -4.19 9.37
N PRO A 65 -8.26 -5.31 8.62
CA PRO A 65 -8.25 -5.28 7.17
C PRO A 65 -9.41 -4.43 6.63
N GLY A 66 -9.12 -3.56 5.67
CA GLY A 66 -10.13 -2.74 4.99
C GLY A 66 -10.68 -1.54 5.77
N CYS A 67 -10.20 -1.26 6.99
CA CYS A 67 -10.63 -0.08 7.75
C CYS A 67 -10.10 1.23 7.15
N TRP A 68 -8.78 1.38 7.07
CA TRP A 68 -8.11 2.49 6.37
C TRP A 68 -6.84 1.95 5.67
N PRO A 69 -6.98 1.13 4.61
CA PRO A 69 -5.81 0.61 3.91
C PRO A 69 -5.15 1.71 3.06
N LEU A 70 -3.86 1.55 2.81
CA LEU A 70 -3.20 2.18 1.67
C LEU A 70 -3.10 1.14 0.54
N LEU A 71 -3.69 1.47 -0.60
CA LEU A 71 -3.74 0.60 -1.77
C LEU A 71 -2.70 1.03 -2.81
N THR A 72 -2.17 0.08 -3.59
CA THR A 72 -1.32 0.33 -4.77
C THR A 72 -1.58 -0.70 -5.86
N ARG A 73 -1.42 -0.33 -7.12
CA ARG A 73 -1.33 -1.30 -8.21
C ARG A 73 0.08 -1.90 -8.24
N ILE A 74 0.17 -3.22 -8.17
CA ILE A 74 1.43 -3.95 -8.31
C ILE A 74 1.48 -4.56 -9.71
N THR A 75 2.47 -4.16 -10.51
CA THR A 75 2.75 -4.75 -11.82
C THR A 75 4.07 -5.50 -11.77
N VAL A 76 4.04 -6.77 -12.18
CA VAL A 76 5.23 -7.63 -12.22
C VAL A 76 5.59 -7.86 -13.68
N ASN A 77 6.79 -7.42 -14.07
CA ASN A 77 7.40 -7.68 -15.38
C ASN A 77 8.51 -8.72 -15.24
N ASP A 78 9.23 -9.01 -16.32
CA ASP A 78 10.29 -10.03 -16.31
C ASP A 78 11.46 -9.68 -15.36
N ASP A 79 11.82 -8.40 -15.25
CA ASP A 79 12.99 -7.91 -14.51
C ASP A 79 12.63 -6.97 -13.35
N CYS A 80 11.43 -6.41 -13.30
CA CYS A 80 11.02 -5.48 -12.25
C CYS A 80 9.64 -5.75 -11.64
N VAL A 81 9.45 -5.25 -10.42
CA VAL A 81 8.15 -5.09 -9.75
C VAL A 81 7.90 -3.60 -9.57
N ILE A 82 6.73 -3.12 -9.96
CA ILE A 82 6.35 -1.71 -9.94
C ILE A 82 5.15 -1.52 -9.02
N TRP A 83 5.26 -0.62 -8.04
CA TRP A 83 4.15 -0.14 -7.22
C TRP A 83 3.71 1.24 -7.72
N SER A 84 2.46 1.37 -8.13
CA SER A 84 1.93 2.59 -8.77
C SER A 84 0.48 2.86 -8.36
N GLU A 85 -0.10 3.97 -8.83
CA GLU A 85 -1.51 4.33 -8.63
C GLU A 85 -1.97 4.20 -7.16
N PHE A 86 -1.19 4.77 -6.24
CA PHE A 86 -1.51 4.72 -4.82
C PHE A 86 -2.86 5.37 -4.54
N GLU A 87 -3.58 4.85 -3.53
CA GLU A 87 -4.90 5.36 -3.18
C GLU A 87 -5.23 5.08 -1.71
N GLN A 88 -5.91 6.06 -1.10
CA GLN A 88 -6.64 5.87 0.15
C GLN A 88 -8.15 5.90 -0.16
N PRO A 89 -8.86 4.74 -0.10
CA PRO A 89 -10.22 4.60 -0.64
C PRO A 89 -11.29 5.43 0.12
N HIS A 90 -11.02 5.81 1.37
CA HIS A 90 -11.87 6.65 2.22
C HIS A 90 -11.55 8.16 2.10
N ARG A 91 -10.54 8.54 1.32
CA ARG A 91 -10.15 9.94 1.05
C ARG A 91 -10.29 10.32 -0.42
N THR A 92 -11.13 9.60 -1.15
CA THR A 92 -11.47 9.90 -2.55
C THR A 92 -12.45 11.06 -2.66
N ALA A 93 -12.65 11.56 -3.89
CA ALA A 93 -13.64 12.61 -4.18
C ALA A 93 -15.09 12.19 -3.85
N ARG A 94 -15.34 10.87 -3.71
CA ARG A 94 -16.64 10.34 -3.26
C ARG A 94 -16.86 10.52 -1.76
N SER A 95 -15.78 10.61 -0.98
CA SER A 95 -15.81 10.64 0.49
C SER A 95 -15.45 11.99 1.07
N LYS A 96 -14.70 12.82 0.33
CA LYS A 96 -14.15 14.09 0.81
C LYS A 96 -14.32 15.20 -0.24
N LYS A 97 -14.59 16.41 0.25
CA LYS A 97 -14.63 17.64 -0.57
C LYS A 97 -13.25 17.98 -1.15
N THR A 98 -12.19 17.73 -0.38
CA THR A 98 -10.79 17.85 -0.78
C THR A 98 -10.19 16.45 -0.74
N PRO A 99 -10.12 15.73 -1.87
CA PRO A 99 -9.60 14.37 -1.88
C PRO A 99 -8.08 14.36 -1.73
N TRP A 100 -7.55 13.24 -1.24
CA TRP A 100 -6.11 12.99 -1.27
C TRP A 100 -5.72 12.43 -2.64
N VAL A 101 -4.65 12.97 -3.20
CA VAL A 101 -4.17 12.66 -4.56
C VAL A 101 -2.73 12.18 -4.47
N TYR A 102 -2.44 11.02 -5.06
CA TYR A 102 -1.15 10.34 -4.96
C TYR A 102 -0.37 10.28 -6.29
N ASP A 103 -0.76 11.06 -7.29
CA ASP A 103 -0.19 11.01 -8.65
C ASP A 103 1.35 11.20 -8.68
N CYS A 104 1.92 11.87 -7.67
CA CYS A 104 3.37 12.12 -7.55
C CYS A 104 4.06 11.30 -6.44
N PHE A 105 3.38 10.32 -5.83
CA PHE A 105 3.97 9.52 -4.75
C PHE A 105 4.81 8.35 -5.29
N GLY A 106 4.55 7.89 -6.51
CA GLY A 106 5.31 6.84 -7.19
C GLY A 106 5.48 7.18 -8.68
N PRO A 107 5.78 6.16 -9.52
CA PRO A 107 5.93 4.76 -9.18
C PRO A 107 7.19 4.45 -8.36
N PHE A 108 7.16 3.36 -7.60
CA PHE A 108 8.36 2.75 -7.03
C PHE A 108 8.71 1.50 -7.84
N GLU A 109 9.95 1.42 -8.29
CA GLU A 109 10.45 0.29 -9.09
C GLU A 109 11.47 -0.51 -8.30
N PHE A 110 11.35 -1.83 -8.35
CA PHE A 110 12.21 -2.77 -7.66
C PHE A 110 12.76 -3.80 -8.64
N ASP A 111 14.04 -4.18 -8.48
CA ASP A 111 14.58 -5.38 -9.14
C ASP A 111 13.78 -6.60 -8.67
N ARG A 112 13.28 -7.39 -9.62
CA ARG A 112 12.37 -8.50 -9.32
C ARG A 112 13.02 -9.57 -8.46
N THR A 113 14.28 -9.92 -8.73
CA THR A 113 14.99 -10.97 -8.00
C THR A 113 15.23 -10.56 -6.55
N GLN A 114 15.68 -9.33 -6.33
CA GLN A 114 15.89 -8.77 -5.00
C GLN A 114 14.56 -8.64 -4.24
N TYR A 115 13.51 -8.21 -4.92
CA TYR A 115 12.18 -8.07 -4.33
C TYR A 115 11.63 -9.40 -3.83
N GLU A 116 11.57 -10.43 -4.67
CA GLU A 116 11.07 -11.75 -4.29
C GLU A 116 11.92 -12.38 -3.16
N LEU A 117 13.24 -12.21 -3.22
CA LEU A 117 14.13 -12.66 -2.14
C LEU A 117 13.86 -11.94 -0.82
N SER A 118 13.55 -10.64 -0.86
CA SER A 118 13.18 -9.86 0.33
C SER A 118 11.90 -10.38 0.98
N LEU A 119 10.89 -10.77 0.18
CA LEU A 119 9.65 -11.36 0.66
C LEU A 119 9.90 -12.70 1.36
N VAL A 120 10.71 -13.57 0.76
CA VAL A 120 11.10 -14.86 1.36
C VAL A 120 11.86 -14.66 2.67
N ASN A 121 12.77 -13.68 2.73
CA ASN A 121 13.52 -13.38 3.93
C ASN A 121 12.66 -12.78 5.05
N ALA A 122 11.68 -11.95 4.70
CA ALA A 122 10.70 -11.43 5.65
C ALA A 122 9.83 -12.56 6.23
N ALA A 123 9.37 -13.51 5.39
CA ALA A 123 8.56 -14.64 5.82
C ALA A 123 9.28 -15.52 6.86
N LYS A 124 10.60 -15.69 6.73
CA LYS A 124 11.42 -16.47 7.68
C LYS A 124 11.61 -15.82 9.04
N LYS A 125 11.42 -14.50 9.14
CA LYS A 125 11.61 -13.72 10.37
C LYS A 125 10.32 -13.55 11.17
N SER A 126 9.20 -14.07 10.64
CA SER A 126 7.84 -13.93 11.15
C SER A 126 7.45 -15.17 11.94
#